data_AF-A0A2G6CF93-F1
#
_entry.id   AF-A0A2G6CF93-F1
#
_cell.length_a   1.000
_cell.length_b   1.000
_cell.length_c   1.000
_cell.angle_alpha   90.00
_cell.angle_beta   90.00
_cell.angle_gamma   90.00
#
_symmetry.space_group_name_H-M   'P 1'
#
loop_
_entity.id
_entity.type
_entity.pdbx_description
1 polymer ?
#
loop_
_entity_poly.entity_id
_entity_poly.type
_entity_poly.pdbx_seq_one_letter_code
_entity_poly.pdbx_strand_id
1 'polypeptide(L)'
;MALMPILVVFVLLVAMRLPARIAMLVAYFVTAGLALFVWNAGGATVAAATTHGLIVAVTILFIVFSAILLLNTLKESGAITAIRRAFMDISPDRRIQVIIVAWLFCSLVEGSSGFGTPSAVGAPLLLALGFPAMACVMSVLIIQSTPVSFGAVGTPLLLGVNTGISGKEDIAQAIAPMNAEQYLLQITGDVGMLHAMIGFLIPLILSAFLTRFFGEKRSFLEGLKVAPFAIFAGLAFTIPYFLTAKYKYLGPEFPSLVGGFVGLLIVVPAAKKGFLVPKETFDFAPRETWDEDWVGTLPEDKHDGELGKNISVFRAFAPYAIIIGLLIITRVVAPLKAFLVGDMTTIKFPNLFGTAISSKIQFAYSPGSILIITSLICIVLFGMKSAQVKRSWA
;
A
#
# COMPACT_ATOMS: atom_id res chain seq x y z
N MET A 1 4.68 -22.78 23.34
CA MET A 1 3.23 -22.79 23.03
C MET A 1 2.72 -21.51 22.36
N ALA A 2 3.09 -20.31 22.83
CA ALA A 2 2.62 -19.04 22.22
C ALA A 2 2.98 -18.86 20.73
N LEU A 3 4.09 -19.45 20.25
CA LEU A 3 4.51 -19.41 18.84
C LEU A 3 3.75 -20.39 17.93
N MET A 4 2.97 -21.32 18.49
CA MET A 4 2.36 -22.42 17.75
C MET A 4 1.44 -21.95 16.61
N PRO A 5 0.54 -20.96 16.80
CA PRO A 5 -0.31 -20.47 15.69
C PRO A 5 0.51 -19.93 14.51
N ILE A 6 1.62 -19.25 14.79
CA ILE A 6 2.52 -18.68 13.77
C ILE A 6 3.22 -19.81 13.01
N LEU A 7 3.73 -20.81 13.72
CA LEU A 7 4.36 -21.99 13.10
C LEU A 7 3.38 -22.76 12.22
N VAL A 8 2.14 -22.94 12.66
CA VAL A 8 1.08 -23.59 11.88
C VAL A 8 0.81 -22.82 10.58
N VAL A 9 0.65 -21.50 10.66
CA VAL A 9 0.47 -20.66 9.46
C VAL A 9 1.67 -20.81 8.52
N PHE A 10 2.90 -20.74 9.03
CA PHE A 10 4.11 -20.87 8.24
C PHE A 10 4.19 -22.23 7.53
N VAL A 11 3.97 -23.33 8.25
CA VAL A 11 4.02 -24.68 7.66
C VAL A 11 2.94 -24.85 6.59
N LEU A 12 1.70 -24.44 6.88
CA LEU A 12 0.59 -24.62 5.94
C LEU A 12 0.76 -23.75 4.68
N LEU A 13 1.22 -22.51 4.81
CA LEU A 13 1.39 -21.58 3.68
C LEU A 13 2.68 -21.79 2.90
N VAL A 14 3.82 -21.95 3.59
CA VAL A 14 5.15 -21.93 2.95
C VAL A 14 5.57 -23.34 2.57
N ALA A 15 5.48 -24.30 3.49
CA ALA A 15 5.92 -25.66 3.24
C ALA A 15 4.90 -26.47 2.45
N MET A 16 3.63 -26.41 2.83
CA MET A 16 2.55 -27.17 2.20
C MET A 16 1.83 -26.42 1.08
N ARG A 17 2.08 -25.10 0.93
CA ARG A 17 1.50 -24.24 -0.12
C ARG A 17 -0.03 -24.29 -0.17
N LEU A 18 -0.67 -24.48 0.99
CA LEU A 18 -2.13 -24.50 1.08
C LEU A 18 -2.73 -23.09 0.98
N PRO A 19 -3.98 -22.97 0.50
CA PRO A 19 -4.66 -21.68 0.44
C PRO A 19 -4.75 -21.00 1.81
N ALA A 20 -4.57 -19.67 1.85
CA ALA A 20 -4.63 -18.88 3.07
C ALA A 20 -5.94 -19.03 3.85
N ARG A 21 -7.06 -19.25 3.16
CA ARG A 21 -8.36 -19.55 3.79
C ARG A 21 -8.25 -20.75 4.74
N ILE A 22 -7.57 -21.81 4.33
CA ILE A 22 -7.41 -23.04 5.12
C ILE A 22 -6.41 -22.79 6.24
N ALA A 23 -5.24 -22.23 5.92
CA ALA A 23 -4.18 -22.00 6.90
C ALA A 23 -4.65 -21.12 8.08
N MET A 24 -5.37 -20.04 7.78
CA MET A 24 -5.88 -19.13 8.81
C MET A 24 -7.00 -19.75 9.66
N LEU A 25 -7.88 -20.57 9.05
CA LEU A 25 -8.91 -21.29 9.81
C LEU A 25 -8.29 -22.31 10.77
N VAL A 26 -7.31 -23.09 10.31
CA VAL A 26 -6.61 -24.06 11.16
C VAL A 26 -5.87 -23.33 12.30
N ALA A 27 -5.16 -22.24 11.99
CA ALA A 27 -4.49 -21.43 13.01
C ALA A 27 -5.45 -20.86 14.06
N TYR A 28 -6.66 -20.45 13.65
CA TYR A 28 -7.70 -20.02 14.58
C TYR A 28 -8.12 -21.13 15.53
N PHE A 29 -8.43 -22.34 15.03
CA PHE A 29 -8.82 -23.46 15.90
C PHE A 29 -7.69 -23.91 16.82
N VAL A 30 -6.44 -23.91 16.33
CA VAL A 30 -5.27 -24.16 17.17
C VAL A 30 -5.16 -23.11 18.28
N THR A 31 -5.32 -21.83 17.96
CA THR A 31 -5.26 -20.74 18.95
C THR A 31 -6.38 -20.86 19.98
N ALA A 32 -7.62 -21.10 19.55
CA ALA A 32 -8.76 -21.28 20.42
C ALA A 32 -8.61 -22.51 21.33
N GLY A 33 -8.13 -23.63 20.78
CA GLY A 33 -7.85 -24.84 21.55
C GLY A 33 -6.76 -24.63 22.60
N LEU A 34 -5.66 -23.97 22.24
CA LEU A 34 -4.62 -23.63 23.22
C LEU A 34 -5.15 -22.70 24.31
N ALA A 35 -5.97 -21.69 23.95
CA ALA A 35 -6.58 -20.79 24.92
C ALA A 35 -7.45 -21.55 25.94
N LEU A 36 -8.30 -22.46 25.48
CA LEU A 36 -9.20 -23.24 26.34
C LEU A 36 -8.47 -24.29 27.18
N PHE A 37 -7.58 -25.08 26.57
CA PHE A 37 -7.05 -26.29 27.21
C PHE A 37 -5.66 -26.13 27.81
N VAL A 38 -4.85 -25.16 27.35
CA VAL A 38 -3.48 -24.95 27.86
C VAL A 38 -3.44 -23.75 28.80
N TRP A 39 -4.08 -22.65 28.40
CA TRP A 39 -4.14 -21.42 29.22
C TRP A 39 -5.38 -21.33 30.10
N ASN A 40 -6.29 -22.31 30.04
CA ASN A 40 -7.51 -22.38 30.85
C ASN A 40 -8.33 -21.08 30.78
N ALA A 41 -8.36 -20.43 29.62
CA ALA A 41 -9.20 -19.26 29.40
C ALA A 41 -10.68 -19.67 29.44
N GLY A 42 -11.51 -18.88 30.11
CA GLY A 42 -12.96 -19.11 30.13
C GLY A 42 -13.56 -19.08 28.72
N GLY A 43 -14.57 -19.91 28.46
CA GLY A 43 -15.23 -19.97 27.15
C GLY A 43 -15.80 -18.64 26.70
N ALA A 44 -16.30 -17.82 27.64
CA ALA A 44 -16.75 -16.45 27.39
C ALA A 44 -15.60 -15.56 26.85
N THR A 45 -14.38 -15.71 27.35
CA THR A 45 -13.19 -14.98 26.87
C THR A 45 -12.84 -15.36 25.44
N VAL A 46 -12.90 -16.65 25.10
CA VAL A 46 -12.63 -17.12 23.73
C VAL A 46 -13.72 -16.65 22.76
N ALA A 47 -14.99 -16.68 23.17
CA ALA A 47 -16.11 -16.13 22.40
C ALA A 47 -15.95 -14.62 22.20
N ALA A 48 -15.62 -13.87 23.25
CA ALA A 48 -15.39 -12.43 23.20
C ALA A 48 -14.21 -12.06 22.28
N ALA A 49 -13.08 -12.77 22.38
CA ALA A 49 -11.93 -12.57 21.50
C ALA A 49 -12.27 -12.89 20.03
N THR A 50 -13.07 -13.94 19.79
CA THR A 50 -13.55 -14.30 18.44
C THR A 50 -14.43 -13.20 17.87
N THR A 51 -15.43 -12.71 18.61
CA THR A 51 -16.30 -11.61 18.18
C THR A 51 -15.53 -10.31 17.97
N HIS A 52 -14.57 -9.99 18.86
CA HIS A 52 -13.67 -8.86 18.65
C HIS A 52 -12.90 -8.99 17.33
N GLY A 53 -12.34 -10.17 17.04
CA GLY A 53 -11.66 -10.45 15.76
C GLY A 53 -12.57 -10.28 14.54
N LEU A 54 -13.83 -10.73 14.61
CA LEU A 54 -14.82 -10.52 13.54
C LEU A 54 -15.13 -9.04 13.32
N ILE A 55 -15.28 -8.26 14.39
CA ILE A 55 -15.50 -6.81 14.29
C ILE A 55 -14.29 -6.10 13.64
N VAL A 56 -13.07 -6.48 14.02
CA VAL A 56 -11.85 -5.98 13.39
C VAL A 56 -11.81 -6.37 11.90
N ALA A 57 -12.17 -7.61 11.56
CA ALA A 57 -12.22 -8.06 10.18
C ALA A 57 -13.23 -7.27 9.34
N VAL A 58 -14.43 -7.00 9.85
CA VAL A 58 -15.43 -6.14 9.17
C VAL A 58 -14.87 -4.72 8.94
N THR A 59 -14.15 -4.18 9.91
CA THR A 59 -13.52 -2.85 9.78
C THR A 59 -12.44 -2.84 8.69
N ILE A 60 -11.63 -3.90 8.60
CA ILE A 60 -10.63 -4.06 7.53
C ILE A 60 -11.31 -4.21 6.17
N LEU A 61 -12.35 -5.06 6.07
CA LEU A 61 -13.10 -5.27 4.84
C LEU A 61 -13.72 -3.96 4.32
N PHE A 62 -14.19 -3.09 5.22
CA PHE A 62 -14.64 -1.76 4.84
C PHE A 62 -13.53 -0.92 4.19
N ILE A 63 -12.32 -0.91 4.75
CA ILE A 63 -11.16 -0.19 4.17
C ILE A 63 -10.78 -0.78 2.80
N VAL A 64 -10.69 -2.11 2.71
CA VAL A 64 -10.37 -2.83 1.46
C VAL A 64 -11.40 -2.52 0.38
N PHE A 65 -12.69 -2.61 0.73
CA PHE A 65 -13.79 -2.29 -0.18
C PHE A 65 -13.67 -0.86 -0.71
N SER A 66 -13.48 0.13 0.17
CA SER A 66 -13.32 1.53 -0.23
C SER A 66 -12.10 1.78 -1.11
N ALA A 67 -10.98 1.08 -0.85
CA ALA A 67 -9.77 1.17 -1.65
C ALA A 67 -9.98 0.60 -3.07
N ILE A 68 -10.60 -0.59 -3.19
CA ILE A 68 -10.93 -1.21 -4.48
C ILE A 68 -11.94 -0.35 -5.24
N LEU A 69 -12.94 0.20 -4.55
CA LEU A 69 -13.93 1.09 -5.12
C LEU A 69 -13.29 2.34 -5.74
N LEU A 70 -12.38 2.98 -5.00
CA LEU A 70 -11.63 4.13 -5.51
C LEU A 70 -10.81 3.71 -6.74
N LEU A 71 -10.07 2.58 -6.65
CA LEU A 71 -9.27 2.09 -7.77
C LEU A 71 -10.13 1.86 -9.02
N ASN A 72 -11.27 1.21 -8.87
CA ASN A 72 -12.20 0.95 -9.97
C ASN A 72 -12.78 2.27 -10.53
N THR A 73 -13.08 3.24 -9.67
CA THR A 73 -13.49 4.59 -10.09
C THR A 73 -12.41 5.30 -10.90
N LEU A 74 -11.14 5.17 -10.52
CA LEU A 74 -10.00 5.73 -11.28
C LEU A 74 -9.76 5.00 -12.61
N LYS A 75 -10.01 3.69 -12.65
CA LYS A 75 -9.93 2.90 -13.90
C LYS A 75 -11.06 3.31 -14.86
N GLU A 76 -12.31 3.26 -14.40
CA GLU A 76 -13.50 3.56 -15.21
C GLU A 76 -13.60 5.03 -15.66
N SER A 77 -13.00 5.96 -14.91
CA SER A 77 -12.89 7.36 -15.32
C SER A 77 -11.83 7.60 -16.41
N GLY A 78 -10.89 6.67 -16.62
CA GLY A 78 -9.75 6.86 -17.52
C GLY A 78 -8.56 7.58 -16.90
N ALA A 79 -8.60 7.88 -15.58
CA ALA A 79 -7.49 8.55 -14.90
C ALA A 79 -6.21 7.69 -14.90
N ILE A 80 -6.33 6.38 -14.69
CA ILE A 80 -5.19 5.44 -14.77
C ILE A 80 -4.58 5.44 -16.18
N THR A 81 -5.39 5.52 -17.23
CA THR A 81 -4.92 5.60 -18.62
C THR A 81 -4.17 6.91 -18.89
N ALA A 82 -4.65 8.03 -18.36
CA ALA A 82 -3.95 9.31 -18.45
C ALA A 82 -2.58 9.26 -17.75
N ILE A 83 -2.49 8.62 -16.58
CA ILE A 83 -1.23 8.40 -15.86
C ILE A 83 -0.30 7.50 -16.69
N ARG A 84 -0.82 6.42 -17.29
CA ARG A 84 -0.05 5.54 -18.19
C ARG A 84 0.61 6.31 -19.33
N ARG A 85 -0.17 7.13 -20.05
CA ARG A 85 0.36 7.97 -21.15
C ARG A 85 1.41 8.95 -20.64
N ALA A 86 1.17 9.55 -19.48
CA ALA A 86 2.11 10.49 -18.89
C ALA A 86 3.50 9.87 -18.64
N PHE A 87 3.57 8.56 -18.35
CA PHE A 87 4.81 7.84 -18.07
C PHE A 87 5.56 7.34 -19.30
N MET A 88 4.84 7.03 -20.40
CA MET A 88 5.46 6.66 -21.68
C MET A 88 6.40 7.76 -22.20
N ASP A 89 6.02 9.03 -22.01
CA ASP A 89 6.72 10.17 -22.58
C ASP A 89 7.79 10.79 -21.66
N ILE A 90 8.18 10.12 -20.56
CA ILE A 90 9.14 10.70 -19.59
C ILE A 90 10.58 10.47 -20.00
N SER A 91 10.94 9.23 -20.31
CA SER A 91 12.31 8.84 -20.57
C SER A 91 12.33 7.64 -21.51
N PRO A 92 13.26 7.61 -22.48
CA PRO A 92 13.49 6.43 -23.31
C PRO A 92 14.15 5.27 -22.55
N ASP A 93 14.68 5.50 -21.35
CA ASP A 93 15.41 4.49 -20.58
C ASP A 93 14.46 3.64 -19.70
N ARG A 94 14.45 2.32 -19.91
CA ARG A 94 13.58 1.39 -19.16
C ARG A 94 13.90 1.34 -17.67
N ARG A 95 15.15 1.60 -17.27
CA ARG A 95 15.53 1.66 -15.85
C ARG A 95 14.90 2.88 -15.17
N ILE A 96 14.81 4.00 -15.88
CA ILE A 96 14.16 5.22 -15.37
C ILE A 96 12.64 5.02 -15.30
N GLN A 97 12.04 4.44 -16.34
CA GLN A 97 10.61 4.14 -16.37
C GLN A 97 10.20 3.22 -15.22
N VAL A 98 10.95 2.14 -14.95
CA VAL A 98 10.62 1.21 -13.86
C VAL A 98 10.72 1.88 -12.49
N ILE A 99 11.67 2.80 -12.29
CA ILE A 99 11.79 3.56 -11.03
C ILE A 99 10.58 4.49 -10.84
N ILE A 100 10.15 5.20 -11.89
CA ILE A 100 8.99 6.08 -11.77
C ILE A 100 7.70 5.28 -11.52
N VAL A 101 7.52 4.18 -12.24
CA VAL A 101 6.29 3.39 -12.20
C VAL A 101 6.26 2.45 -11.00
N ALA A 102 7.23 1.56 -10.87
CA ALA A 102 7.25 0.55 -9.82
C ALA A 102 7.64 1.16 -8.47
N TRP A 103 8.65 2.04 -8.42
CA TRP A 103 9.05 2.59 -7.13
C TRP A 103 8.10 3.71 -6.67
N LEU A 104 7.92 4.79 -7.44
CA LEU A 104 7.17 5.95 -6.96
C LEU A 104 5.66 5.77 -7.06
N PHE A 105 5.15 5.45 -8.26
CA PHE A 105 3.71 5.34 -8.47
C PHE A 105 3.09 4.16 -7.74
N CYS A 106 3.73 2.99 -7.77
CA CYS A 106 3.19 1.86 -7.01
C CYS A 106 3.32 2.04 -5.49
N SER A 107 4.34 2.75 -4.98
CA SER A 107 4.36 3.10 -3.55
C SER A 107 3.23 4.06 -3.16
N LEU A 108 2.87 5.00 -4.04
CA LEU A 108 1.70 5.86 -3.85
C LEU A 108 0.41 5.03 -3.79
N VAL A 109 0.25 4.11 -4.74
CA VAL A 109 -0.91 3.21 -4.80
C VAL A 109 -0.96 2.29 -3.58
N GLU A 110 0.16 1.74 -3.14
CA GLU A 110 0.27 0.95 -1.90
C GLU A 110 -0.19 1.78 -0.70
N GLY A 111 0.29 3.02 -0.58
CA GLY A 111 -0.08 3.94 0.49
C GLY A 111 -1.58 4.21 0.54
N SER A 112 -2.25 4.42 -0.61
CA SER A 112 -3.69 4.68 -0.62
C SER A 112 -4.55 3.44 -0.45
N SER A 113 -4.19 2.34 -1.11
CA SER A 113 -5.07 1.17 -1.29
C SER A 113 -4.58 -0.09 -0.61
N GLY A 114 -3.27 -0.31 -0.53
CA GLY A 114 -2.63 -1.50 0.03
C GLY A 114 -3.09 -2.82 -0.57
N PHE A 115 -2.97 -3.91 0.20
CA PHE A 115 -3.51 -5.25 -0.10
C PHE A 115 -3.09 -5.83 -1.46
N GLY A 116 -1.87 -5.54 -1.92
CA GLY A 116 -1.35 -6.04 -3.18
C GLY A 116 -1.86 -5.29 -4.42
N THR A 117 -2.53 -4.16 -4.24
CA THR A 117 -3.00 -3.31 -5.35
C THR A 117 -1.88 -2.88 -6.32
N PRO A 118 -0.64 -2.58 -5.88
CA PRO A 118 0.49 -2.40 -6.78
C PRO A 118 0.66 -3.49 -7.81
N SER A 119 0.47 -4.77 -7.45
CA SER A 119 0.57 -5.88 -8.38
C SER A 119 -0.54 -5.83 -9.43
N ALA A 120 -1.75 -5.44 -9.04
CA ALA A 120 -2.91 -5.35 -9.93
C ALA A 120 -2.87 -4.15 -10.90
N VAL A 121 -2.10 -3.10 -10.60
CA VAL A 121 -2.05 -1.87 -11.40
C VAL A 121 -0.68 -1.65 -12.04
N GLY A 122 0.38 -1.84 -11.27
CA GLY A 122 1.76 -1.62 -11.67
C GLY A 122 2.26 -2.63 -12.70
N ALA A 123 1.98 -3.93 -12.51
CA ALA A 123 2.47 -4.94 -13.44
C ALA A 123 1.85 -4.80 -14.85
N PRO A 124 0.52 -4.61 -15.01
CA PRO A 124 -0.06 -4.31 -16.32
C PRO A 124 0.41 -3.00 -16.92
N LEU A 125 0.72 -2.00 -16.09
CA LEU A 125 1.25 -0.72 -16.54
C LEU A 125 2.66 -0.87 -17.12
N LEU A 126 3.56 -1.55 -16.41
CA LEU A 126 4.90 -1.86 -16.91
C LEU A 126 4.84 -2.72 -18.19
N LEU A 127 3.94 -3.71 -18.22
CA LEU A 127 3.75 -4.54 -19.42
C LEU A 127 3.32 -3.69 -20.62
N ALA A 128 2.39 -2.75 -20.43
CA ALA A 128 1.97 -1.81 -21.46
C ALA A 128 3.07 -0.84 -21.91
N LEU A 129 4.10 -0.61 -21.08
CA LEU A 129 5.29 0.12 -21.48
C LEU A 129 6.22 -0.73 -22.35
N GLY A 130 6.05 -2.06 -22.41
CA GLY A 130 6.90 -2.98 -23.18
C GLY A 130 7.91 -3.75 -22.33
N PHE A 131 7.68 -3.86 -21.02
CA PHE A 131 8.52 -4.70 -20.16
C PHE A 131 8.14 -6.17 -20.28
N PRO A 132 9.11 -7.11 -20.14
CA PRO A 132 8.81 -8.53 -20.01
C PRO A 132 7.88 -8.80 -18.81
N ALA A 133 6.93 -9.74 -18.93
CA ALA A 133 5.91 -9.97 -17.91
C ALA A 133 6.54 -10.35 -16.55
N MET A 134 7.56 -11.20 -16.55
CA MET A 134 8.29 -11.55 -15.33
C MET A 134 9.10 -10.38 -14.76
N ALA A 135 9.59 -9.47 -15.59
CA ALA A 135 10.24 -8.25 -15.12
C ALA A 135 9.24 -7.35 -14.39
N CYS A 136 8.00 -7.25 -14.88
CA CYS A 136 6.91 -6.53 -14.22
C CYS A 136 6.61 -7.12 -12.84
N VAL A 137 6.45 -8.44 -12.75
CA VAL A 137 6.18 -9.14 -11.48
C VAL A 137 7.32 -8.94 -10.50
N MET A 138 8.57 -9.19 -10.90
CA MET A 138 9.74 -8.98 -10.05
C MET A 138 9.82 -7.54 -9.55
N SER A 139 9.62 -6.57 -10.45
CA SER A 139 9.73 -5.14 -10.11
C SER A 139 8.71 -4.74 -9.04
N VAL A 140 7.46 -5.17 -9.20
CA VAL A 140 6.40 -4.85 -8.23
C VAL A 140 6.57 -5.62 -6.92
N LEU A 141 7.19 -6.80 -6.92
CA LEU A 141 7.48 -7.50 -5.66
C LEU A 141 8.65 -6.86 -4.89
N ILE A 142 9.71 -6.43 -5.58
CA ILE A 142 10.85 -5.77 -4.94
C ILE A 142 10.42 -4.49 -4.20
N ILE A 143 9.57 -3.67 -4.83
CA ILE A 143 9.19 -2.38 -4.24
C ILE A 143 8.32 -2.53 -3.00
N GLN A 144 7.68 -3.69 -2.78
CA GLN A 144 6.91 -3.97 -1.57
C GLN A 144 7.79 -4.15 -0.32
N SER A 145 9.10 -3.91 -0.41
CA SER A 145 10.00 -3.89 0.74
C SER A 145 9.82 -2.67 1.65
N THR A 146 9.39 -1.53 1.12
CA THR A 146 9.45 -0.23 1.82
C THR A 146 8.08 0.38 2.16
N PRO A 147 7.14 0.54 1.21
CA PRO A 147 5.88 1.25 1.47
C PRO A 147 4.85 0.42 2.26
N VAL A 148 5.02 -0.90 2.36
CA VAL A 148 3.99 -1.83 2.87
C VAL A 148 3.60 -1.61 4.32
N SER A 149 4.53 -1.21 5.19
CA SER A 149 4.22 -1.01 6.61
C SER A 149 3.18 0.09 6.80
N PHE A 150 3.16 1.09 5.92
CA PHE A 150 2.16 2.16 5.92
C PHE A 150 1.14 2.04 4.79
N GLY A 151 1.04 0.85 4.18
CA GLY A 151 0.07 0.54 3.14
C GLY A 151 -1.37 0.61 3.65
N ALA A 152 -2.32 0.78 2.73
CA ALA A 152 -3.74 0.97 3.05
C ALA A 152 -3.95 2.02 4.15
N VAL A 153 -3.30 3.17 4.00
CA VAL A 153 -3.40 4.30 4.92
C VAL A 153 -3.05 3.87 6.36
N GLY A 154 -1.89 3.25 6.53
CA GLY A 154 -1.35 2.90 7.85
C GLY A 154 -2.00 1.72 8.56
N THR A 155 -2.88 0.96 7.89
CA THR A 155 -3.63 -0.15 8.50
C THR A 155 -2.74 -1.17 9.26
N PRO A 156 -1.55 -1.58 8.77
CA PRO A 156 -0.69 -2.50 9.51
C PRO A 156 -0.26 -1.98 10.89
N LEU A 157 -0.02 -0.67 11.04
CA LEU A 157 0.28 -0.08 12.34
C LEU A 157 -1.00 0.16 13.15
N LEU A 158 -2.01 0.78 12.54
CA LEU A 158 -3.24 1.21 13.22
C LEU A 158 -4.08 0.05 13.78
N LEU A 159 -4.05 -1.11 13.11
CA LEU A 159 -4.75 -2.31 13.55
C LEU A 159 -3.78 -3.41 13.98
N GLY A 160 -2.76 -3.71 13.18
CA GLY A 160 -1.82 -4.80 13.48
C GLY A 160 -1.03 -4.53 14.76
N VAL A 161 -0.20 -3.49 14.76
CA VAL A 161 0.63 -3.16 15.94
C VAL A 161 -0.22 -2.66 17.10
N ASN A 162 -1.20 -1.79 16.85
CA ASN A 162 -2.02 -1.19 17.90
C ASN A 162 -2.77 -2.23 18.75
N THR A 163 -3.31 -3.30 18.13
CA THR A 163 -3.96 -4.40 18.89
C THR A 163 -2.97 -5.18 19.75
N GLY A 164 -1.68 -5.16 19.39
CA GLY A 164 -0.60 -5.74 20.16
C GLY A 164 -0.21 -4.95 21.41
N ILE A 165 -0.49 -3.65 21.47
CA ILE A 165 -0.03 -2.75 22.55
C ILE A 165 -1.16 -2.11 23.36
N SER A 166 -2.36 -1.96 22.79
CA SER A 166 -3.50 -1.31 23.45
C SER A 166 -4.22 -2.24 24.42
N GLY A 167 -4.66 -1.70 25.55
CA GLY A 167 -5.49 -2.42 26.53
C GLY A 167 -4.74 -3.50 27.32
N LYS A 168 -3.41 -3.40 27.42
CA LYS A 168 -2.54 -4.34 28.13
C LYS A 168 -1.80 -3.64 29.26
N GLU A 169 -2.02 -4.08 30.50
CA GLU A 169 -1.48 -3.42 31.70
C GLU A 169 0.05 -3.53 31.80
N ASP A 170 0.61 -4.67 31.45
CA ASP A 170 2.06 -4.93 31.40
C ASP A 170 2.77 -3.97 30.42
N ILE A 171 2.20 -3.78 29.23
CA ILE A 171 2.71 -2.83 28.25
C ILE A 171 2.54 -1.40 28.76
N ALA A 172 1.38 -1.04 29.31
CA ALA A 172 1.12 0.31 29.82
C ALA A 172 2.12 0.71 30.92
N GLN A 173 2.53 -0.23 31.78
CA GLN A 173 3.58 0.01 32.78
C GLN A 173 4.96 0.17 32.13
N ALA A 174 5.30 -0.64 31.13
CA ALA A 174 6.60 -0.62 30.48
C ALA A 174 6.87 0.65 29.66
N ILE A 175 5.81 1.27 29.10
CA ILE A 175 5.93 2.46 28.24
C ILE A 175 5.72 3.78 28.99
N ALA A 176 5.42 3.74 30.30
CA ALA A 176 5.19 4.93 31.10
C ALA A 176 6.41 5.89 31.03
N PRO A 177 6.20 7.22 30.90
CA PRO A 177 4.93 7.94 31.02
C PRO A 177 4.12 8.06 29.72
N MET A 178 4.50 7.36 28.64
CA MET A 178 3.74 7.40 27.38
C MET A 178 2.44 6.59 27.47
N ASN A 179 1.45 6.99 26.69
CA ASN A 179 0.28 6.15 26.42
C ASN A 179 0.45 5.33 25.13
N ALA A 180 -0.47 4.39 24.86
CA ALA A 180 -0.40 3.53 23.69
C ALA A 180 -0.41 4.28 22.35
N GLU A 181 -1.14 5.42 22.25
CA GLU A 181 -1.15 6.25 21.03
C GLU A 181 0.22 6.89 20.78
N GLN A 182 0.84 7.44 21.83
CA GLN A 182 2.19 8.02 21.76
C GLN A 182 3.25 6.97 21.42
N TYR A 183 3.14 5.78 22.02
CA TYR A 183 4.04 4.68 21.71
C TYR A 183 3.86 4.15 20.28
N LEU A 184 2.62 4.10 19.77
CA LEU A 184 2.36 3.76 18.37
C LEU A 184 2.99 4.78 17.41
N LEU A 185 2.94 6.07 17.74
CA LEU A 185 3.61 7.12 16.95
C LEU A 185 5.14 6.99 17.02
N GLN A 186 5.70 6.59 18.16
CA GLN A 186 7.12 6.29 18.25
C GLN A 186 7.49 5.10 17.35
N ILE A 187 6.75 3.99 17.42
CA ILE A 187 6.96 2.83 16.55
C ILE A 187 6.83 3.22 15.08
N THR A 188 5.87 4.09 14.75
CA THR A 188 5.70 4.63 13.39
C THR A 188 6.96 5.36 12.93
N GLY A 189 7.55 6.22 13.77
CA GLY A 189 8.81 6.90 13.48
C GLY A 189 9.99 5.93 13.31
N ASP A 190 10.08 4.91 14.17
CA ASP A 190 11.17 3.93 14.15
C ASP A 190 11.10 3.04 12.88
N VAL A 191 9.92 2.52 12.56
CA VAL A 191 9.68 1.78 11.30
C VAL A 191 9.96 2.68 10.10
N GLY A 192 9.53 3.94 10.15
CA GLY A 192 9.81 4.95 9.15
C GLY A 192 11.31 5.14 8.91
N MET A 193 12.10 5.22 9.99
CA MET A 193 13.55 5.37 9.95
C MET A 193 14.23 4.15 9.33
N LEU A 194 13.90 2.95 9.80
CA LEU A 194 14.45 1.69 9.29
C LEU A 194 14.21 1.56 7.78
N HIS A 195 12.98 1.83 7.36
CA HIS A 195 12.59 1.82 5.96
C HIS A 195 13.31 2.92 5.16
N ALA A 196 13.50 4.11 5.71
CA ALA A 196 14.19 5.18 5.00
C ALA A 196 15.69 4.92 4.82
N MET A 197 16.35 4.30 5.81
CA MET A 197 17.77 3.96 5.77
C MET A 197 18.12 2.96 4.67
N ILE A 198 17.22 2.04 4.33
CA ILE A 198 17.46 1.01 3.30
C ILE A 198 16.70 1.36 2.01
N GLY A 199 15.51 1.92 2.15
CA GLY A 199 14.56 2.18 1.08
C GLY A 199 15.10 3.05 -0.05
N PHE A 200 16.00 4.00 0.26
CA PHE A 200 16.55 4.89 -0.77
C PHE A 200 17.44 4.15 -1.78
N LEU A 201 17.92 2.95 -1.44
CA LEU A 201 18.70 2.08 -2.31
C LEU A 201 17.83 1.11 -3.14
N ILE A 202 16.55 0.94 -2.79
CA ILE A 202 15.65 0.00 -3.48
C ILE A 202 15.50 0.31 -4.97
N PRO A 203 15.38 1.58 -5.43
CA PRO A 203 15.37 1.88 -6.87
C PRO A 203 16.63 1.42 -7.61
N LEU A 204 17.78 1.47 -6.94
CA LEU A 204 19.07 1.04 -7.51
C LEU A 204 19.14 -0.49 -7.57
N ILE A 205 18.73 -1.18 -6.50
CA ILE A 205 18.62 -2.64 -6.46
C ILE A 205 17.66 -3.13 -7.54
N LEU A 206 16.49 -2.49 -7.66
CA LEU A 206 15.50 -2.75 -8.70
C LEU A 206 16.13 -2.65 -10.10
N SER A 207 16.86 -1.58 -10.39
CA SER A 207 17.52 -1.42 -11.69
C SER A 207 18.62 -2.47 -11.94
N ALA A 208 19.42 -2.79 -10.92
CA ALA A 208 20.46 -3.80 -10.99
C ALA A 208 19.86 -5.20 -11.27
N PHE A 209 18.75 -5.54 -10.62
CA PHE A 209 18.05 -6.80 -10.85
C PHE A 209 17.39 -6.83 -12.23
N LEU A 210 16.76 -5.73 -12.66
CA LEU A 210 16.16 -5.63 -13.98
C LEU A 210 17.18 -5.94 -15.09
N THR A 211 18.35 -5.31 -15.02
CA THR A 211 19.42 -5.49 -16.01
C THR A 211 20.11 -6.85 -15.90
N ARG A 212 20.29 -7.39 -14.69
CA ARG A 212 20.87 -8.73 -14.48
C ARG A 212 20.01 -9.84 -15.07
N PHE A 213 18.71 -9.79 -14.80
CA PHE A 213 17.80 -10.88 -15.12
C PHE A 213 17.17 -10.71 -16.49
N PHE A 214 16.92 -9.47 -16.95
CA PHE A 214 16.17 -9.19 -18.17
C PHE A 214 16.94 -8.38 -19.22
N GLY A 215 18.16 -7.92 -18.92
CA GLY A 215 19.02 -7.23 -19.89
C GLY A 215 19.76 -8.20 -20.80
N GLU A 216 20.06 -7.76 -22.03
CA GLU A 216 20.81 -8.55 -23.02
C GLU A 216 22.16 -9.02 -22.47
N LYS A 217 22.91 -8.13 -21.82
CA LYS A 217 24.22 -8.46 -21.23
C LYS A 217 24.16 -9.15 -19.88
N ARG A 218 22.95 -9.34 -19.32
CA ARG A 218 22.69 -10.01 -18.04
C ARG A 218 23.64 -9.54 -16.93
N SER A 219 23.79 -8.21 -16.76
CA SER A 219 24.80 -7.62 -15.88
C SER A 219 24.21 -6.63 -14.88
N PHE A 220 24.54 -6.81 -13.60
CA PHE A 220 24.19 -5.84 -12.55
C PHE A 220 24.81 -4.45 -12.79
N LEU A 221 26.00 -4.42 -13.40
CA LEU A 221 26.74 -3.18 -13.64
C LEU A 221 25.95 -2.22 -14.55
N GLU A 222 25.16 -2.75 -15.49
CA GLU A 222 24.31 -1.92 -16.33
C GLU A 222 23.24 -1.20 -15.51
N GLY A 223 22.62 -1.86 -14.53
CA GLY A 223 21.67 -1.20 -13.63
C GLY A 223 22.36 -0.21 -12.70
N LEU A 224 23.57 -0.51 -12.23
CA LEU A 224 24.32 0.40 -11.37
C LEU A 224 24.71 1.72 -12.07
N LYS A 225 24.77 1.77 -13.41
CA LYS A 225 25.01 3.01 -14.16
C LYS A 225 23.96 4.10 -13.90
N VAL A 226 22.75 3.75 -13.45
CA VAL A 226 21.72 4.74 -13.09
C VAL A 226 21.70 5.12 -11.61
N ALA A 227 22.73 4.75 -10.84
CA ALA A 227 22.84 5.07 -9.42
C ALA A 227 22.52 6.53 -9.07
N PRO A 228 22.99 7.57 -9.80
CA PRO A 228 22.67 8.95 -9.46
C PRO A 228 21.16 9.22 -9.48
N PHE A 229 20.46 8.80 -10.53
CA PHE A 229 19.02 8.96 -10.63
C PHE A 229 18.27 8.08 -9.63
N ALA A 230 18.69 6.83 -9.46
CA ALA A 230 18.04 5.88 -8.59
C ALA A 230 18.11 6.30 -7.11
N ILE A 231 19.28 6.77 -6.65
CA ILE A 231 19.45 7.31 -5.29
C ILE A 231 18.64 8.60 -5.13
N PHE A 232 18.64 9.48 -6.13
CA PHE A 232 17.81 10.69 -6.11
C PHE A 232 16.32 10.36 -5.98
N ALA A 233 15.80 9.43 -6.77
CA ALA A 233 14.41 9.00 -6.69
C ALA A 233 14.09 8.26 -5.38
N GLY A 234 15.04 7.48 -4.87
CA GLY A 234 14.96 6.85 -3.56
C GLY A 234 14.80 7.87 -2.45
N LEU A 235 15.67 8.88 -2.40
CA LEU A 235 15.64 9.97 -1.42
C LEU A 235 14.39 10.86 -1.56
N ALA A 236 13.97 11.16 -2.79
CA ALA A 236 12.76 11.94 -3.05
C ALA A 236 11.49 11.25 -2.51
N PHE A 237 11.52 9.92 -2.35
CA PHE A 237 10.48 9.16 -1.66
C PHE A 237 10.74 9.05 -0.15
N THR A 238 11.92 8.57 0.26
CA THR A 238 12.18 8.18 1.66
C THR A 238 12.26 9.36 2.62
N ILE A 239 12.71 10.54 2.16
CA ILE A 239 12.76 11.74 2.99
C ILE A 239 11.35 12.19 3.40
N PRO A 240 10.42 12.51 2.47
CA PRO A 240 9.05 12.88 2.86
C PRO A 240 8.32 11.74 3.58
N TYR A 241 8.57 10.49 3.21
CA TYR A 241 8.06 9.30 3.91
C TYR A 241 8.49 9.30 5.39
N PHE A 242 9.78 9.46 5.69
CA PHE A 242 10.27 9.47 7.06
C PHE A 242 9.81 10.70 7.85
N LEU A 243 9.85 11.88 7.22
CA LEU A 243 9.40 13.10 7.87
C LEU A 243 7.95 13.02 8.29
N THR A 244 7.08 12.48 7.44
CA THR A 244 5.66 12.28 7.78
C THR A 244 5.45 11.18 8.80
N ALA A 245 6.28 10.14 8.85
CA ALA A 245 6.24 9.12 9.90
C ALA A 245 6.68 9.66 11.28
N LYS A 246 7.66 10.56 11.31
CA LYS A 246 8.23 11.13 12.53
C LYS A 246 7.46 12.34 13.07
N TYR A 247 6.73 13.04 12.21
CA TYR A 247 6.06 14.27 12.60
C TYR A 247 4.89 13.98 13.53
N LYS A 248 4.93 14.52 14.76
CA LYS A 248 4.01 14.20 15.86
C LYS A 248 2.50 14.33 15.54
N TYR A 249 2.14 15.15 14.55
CA TYR A 249 0.73 15.35 14.15
C TYR A 249 0.32 14.54 12.91
N LEU A 250 1.26 13.83 12.28
CA LEU A 250 1.00 12.91 11.19
C LEU A 250 1.22 11.49 11.70
N GLY A 251 0.26 10.63 11.39
CA GLY A 251 0.25 9.23 11.82
C GLY A 251 0.78 8.27 10.75
N PRO A 252 0.67 6.97 11.00
CA PRO A 252 1.03 5.92 10.04
C PRO A 252 0.25 5.97 8.72
N GLU A 253 -0.80 6.79 8.61
CA GLU A 253 -1.59 7.00 7.40
C GLU A 253 -0.84 7.65 6.24
N PHE A 254 0.20 8.43 6.53
CA PHE A 254 0.81 9.36 5.58
C PHE A 254 2.08 8.89 4.87
N PRO A 255 3.01 8.12 5.49
CA PRO A 255 4.35 7.92 4.94
C PRO A 255 4.41 7.46 3.48
N SER A 256 3.75 6.34 3.15
CA SER A 256 3.78 5.78 1.79
C SER A 256 3.04 6.65 0.78
N LEU A 257 1.92 7.23 1.20
CA LEU A 257 1.08 8.09 0.36
C LEU A 257 1.80 9.39 0.01
N VAL A 258 2.31 10.10 1.02
CA VAL A 258 3.03 11.37 0.84
C VAL A 258 4.38 11.14 0.19
N GLY A 259 5.11 10.09 0.60
CA GLY A 259 6.39 9.71 -0.01
C GLY A 259 6.26 9.47 -1.52
N GLY A 260 5.28 8.64 -1.92
CA GLY A 260 5.01 8.36 -3.33
C GLY A 260 4.57 9.60 -4.12
N PHE A 261 3.68 10.40 -3.53
CA PHE A 261 3.14 11.60 -4.18
C PHE A 261 4.21 12.68 -4.37
N VAL A 262 4.93 13.03 -3.31
CA VAL A 262 6.04 14.02 -3.35
C VAL A 262 7.17 13.51 -4.24
N GLY A 263 7.51 12.23 -4.14
CA GLY A 263 8.50 11.60 -5.00
C GLY A 263 8.15 11.74 -6.49
N LEU A 264 6.92 11.45 -6.89
CA LEU A 264 6.46 11.68 -8.27
C LEU A 264 6.54 13.15 -8.68
N LEU A 265 6.07 14.07 -7.82
CA LEU A 265 6.09 15.52 -8.10
C LEU A 265 7.50 16.06 -8.31
N ILE A 266 8.51 15.49 -7.67
CA ILE A 266 9.91 15.89 -7.81
C ILE A 266 10.58 15.18 -8.99
N VAL A 267 10.45 13.85 -9.05
CA VAL A 267 11.24 13.01 -9.94
C VAL A 267 10.74 13.06 -11.37
N VAL A 268 9.42 13.16 -11.61
CA VAL A 268 8.88 13.19 -12.98
C VAL A 268 9.34 14.46 -13.72
N PRO A 269 9.21 15.70 -13.17
CA PRO A 269 9.75 16.88 -13.83
C PRO A 269 11.28 16.86 -13.96
N ALA A 270 12.00 16.32 -12.98
CA ALA A 270 13.45 16.19 -13.04
C ALA A 270 13.89 15.25 -14.18
N ALA A 271 13.25 14.09 -14.32
CA ALA A 271 13.49 13.14 -15.40
C ALA A 271 13.20 13.75 -16.77
N LYS A 272 12.07 14.47 -16.92
CA LYS A 272 11.73 15.18 -18.17
C LYS A 272 12.75 16.26 -18.55
N LYS A 273 13.42 16.86 -17.57
CA LYS A 273 14.52 17.82 -17.79
C LYS A 273 15.88 17.15 -17.99
N GLY A 274 15.94 15.82 -18.00
CA GLY A 274 17.20 15.07 -18.13
C GLY A 274 18.09 15.13 -16.87
N PHE A 275 17.56 15.55 -15.72
CA PHE A 275 18.35 15.65 -14.48
C PHE A 275 18.75 14.25 -13.99
N LEU A 276 20.06 13.98 -13.92
CA LEU A 276 20.68 12.71 -13.52
C LEU A 276 20.30 11.50 -14.39
N VAL A 277 19.60 11.71 -15.52
CA VAL A 277 19.27 10.65 -16.48
C VAL A 277 20.55 10.20 -17.19
N PRO A 278 20.80 8.88 -17.37
CA PRO A 278 21.99 8.39 -18.05
C PRO A 278 22.02 8.83 -19.52
N LYS A 279 23.23 9.07 -20.05
CA LYS A 279 23.43 9.35 -21.48
C LYS A 279 23.22 8.11 -22.35
N GLU A 280 23.66 6.96 -21.86
CA GLU A 280 23.43 5.66 -22.49
C GLU A 280 22.11 5.08 -22.01
N THR A 281 21.14 4.98 -22.91
CA THR A 281 19.82 4.41 -22.62
C THR A 281 19.89 2.89 -22.58
N PHE A 282 19.19 2.29 -21.63
CA PHE A 282 18.95 0.85 -21.59
C PHE A 282 17.55 0.52 -22.12
N ASP A 283 17.49 -0.45 -23.02
CA ASP A 283 16.26 -1.12 -23.45
C ASP A 283 16.47 -2.64 -23.41
N PHE A 284 15.37 -3.39 -23.46
CA PHE A 284 15.41 -4.85 -23.57
C PHE A 284 15.86 -5.28 -24.97
N ALA A 285 16.34 -6.52 -25.09
CA ALA A 285 16.58 -7.13 -26.39
C ALA A 285 15.26 -7.21 -27.20
N PRO A 286 15.31 -7.40 -28.54
CA PRO A 286 14.12 -7.65 -29.33
C PRO A 286 13.27 -8.77 -28.74
N ARG A 287 11.95 -8.61 -28.77
CA ARG A 287 11.02 -9.50 -28.05
C ARG A 287 11.08 -10.94 -28.55
N GLU A 288 11.43 -11.12 -29.81
CA GLU A 288 11.60 -12.42 -30.47
C GLU A 288 12.73 -13.24 -29.85
N THR A 289 13.65 -12.59 -29.12
CA THR A 289 14.79 -13.23 -28.47
C THR A 289 14.59 -13.38 -26.95
N TRP A 290 13.39 -13.12 -26.43
CA TRP A 290 13.11 -13.30 -25.00
C TRP A 290 12.91 -14.78 -24.65
N ASP A 291 13.35 -15.16 -23.45
CA ASP A 291 13.10 -16.50 -22.92
C ASP A 291 11.58 -16.72 -22.78
N GLU A 292 11.09 -17.94 -23.02
CA GLU A 292 9.66 -18.26 -22.92
C GLU A 292 9.09 -17.92 -21.53
N ASP A 293 9.88 -18.17 -20.49
CA ASP A 293 9.52 -17.88 -19.10
C ASP A 293 9.31 -16.37 -18.83
N TRP A 294 9.77 -15.49 -19.71
CA TRP A 294 9.57 -14.04 -19.57
C TRP A 294 8.21 -13.59 -20.09
N VAL A 295 7.63 -14.36 -21.00
CA VAL A 295 6.43 -14.01 -21.74
C VAL A 295 5.21 -14.49 -20.97
N GLY A 296 4.25 -13.59 -20.74
CA GLY A 296 2.99 -13.95 -20.11
C GLY A 296 2.10 -14.73 -21.08
N THR A 297 1.30 -15.66 -20.56
CA THR A 297 0.27 -16.39 -21.33
C THR A 297 -0.99 -15.57 -21.57
N LEU A 298 -1.10 -14.38 -20.97
CA LEU A 298 -2.22 -13.48 -21.18
C LEU A 298 -2.09 -12.85 -22.57
N PRO A 299 -3.16 -12.86 -23.39
CA PRO A 299 -3.21 -12.07 -24.60
C PRO A 299 -2.84 -10.63 -24.26
N GLU A 300 -2.14 -9.94 -25.15
CA GLU A 300 -2.06 -8.48 -25.05
C GLU A 300 -3.47 -7.95 -25.04
N ASP A 301 -3.96 -7.59 -23.85
CA ASP A 301 -5.13 -6.74 -23.77
C ASP A 301 -4.72 -5.47 -24.48
N LYS A 302 -5.21 -5.34 -25.72
CA LYS A 302 -5.41 -4.07 -26.38
C LYS A 302 -6.42 -3.30 -25.53
N HIS A 303 -5.99 -2.84 -24.36
CA HIS A 303 -6.61 -1.75 -23.62
C HIS A 303 -6.35 -0.41 -24.36
N ASP A 304 -6.45 -0.46 -25.70
CA ASP A 304 -6.80 0.63 -26.60
C ASP A 304 -8.34 0.81 -26.64
N GLY A 305 -9.07 0.12 -25.75
CA GLY A 305 -10.51 0.23 -25.59
C GLY A 305 -10.91 1.63 -25.13
N GLU A 306 -11.40 2.41 -26.11
CA GLU A 306 -11.93 3.76 -26.03
C GLU A 306 -11.05 4.76 -25.25
N LEU A 307 -10.38 5.64 -26.00
CA LEU A 307 -9.84 6.90 -25.49
C LEU A 307 -10.96 7.77 -24.92
N GLY A 308 -11.47 7.42 -23.74
CA GLY A 308 -12.26 8.29 -22.90
C GLY A 308 -11.48 9.59 -22.66
N LYS A 309 -12.22 10.70 -22.51
CA LYS A 309 -11.76 12.09 -22.27
C LYS A 309 -10.26 12.21 -21.96
N ASN A 310 -9.56 13.09 -22.68
CA ASN A 310 -8.20 13.52 -22.33
C ASN A 310 -8.18 14.20 -20.95
N ILE A 311 -8.10 13.39 -19.89
CA ILE A 311 -7.85 13.85 -18.54
C ILE A 311 -6.40 14.32 -18.50
N SER A 312 -6.19 15.56 -18.05
CA SER A 312 -4.82 16.05 -17.86
C SER A 312 -4.13 15.28 -16.75
N VAL A 313 -2.82 15.09 -16.88
CA VAL A 313 -2.00 14.38 -15.87
C VAL A 313 -2.24 14.93 -14.46
N PHE A 314 -2.29 16.25 -14.33
CA PHE A 314 -2.57 16.91 -13.06
C PHE A 314 -3.93 16.51 -12.46
N ARG A 315 -4.99 16.50 -13.28
CA ARG A 315 -6.32 16.05 -12.84
C ARG A 315 -6.33 14.57 -12.48
N ALA A 316 -5.57 13.74 -13.19
CA ALA A 316 -5.49 12.31 -12.91
C ALA A 316 -4.85 12.00 -11.54
N PHE A 317 -3.97 12.88 -11.04
CA PHE A 317 -3.35 12.78 -9.71
C PHE A 317 -4.15 13.49 -8.59
N ALA A 318 -5.15 14.30 -8.93
CA ALA A 318 -5.99 15.00 -7.94
C ALA A 318 -6.63 14.09 -6.86
N PRO A 319 -7.09 12.86 -7.15
CA PRO A 319 -7.66 11.97 -6.14
C PRO A 319 -6.70 11.70 -4.97
N TYR A 320 -5.41 11.49 -5.27
CA TYR A 320 -4.40 11.25 -4.23
C TYR A 320 -4.14 12.50 -3.39
N ALA A 321 -4.13 13.69 -4.02
CA ALA A 321 -4.03 14.96 -3.30
C ALA A 321 -5.26 15.20 -2.40
N ILE A 322 -6.46 14.85 -2.87
CA ILE A 322 -7.71 14.93 -2.08
C ILE A 322 -7.63 14.01 -0.87
N ILE A 323 -7.15 12.77 -1.01
CA ILE A 323 -6.99 11.84 0.12
C ILE A 323 -6.03 12.41 1.15
N ILE A 324 -4.85 12.89 0.73
CA ILE A 324 -3.87 13.53 1.62
C ILE A 324 -4.52 14.71 2.35
N GLY A 325 -5.22 15.60 1.63
CA GLY A 325 -5.88 16.77 2.22
C GLY A 325 -6.97 16.40 3.23
N LEU A 326 -7.86 15.47 2.88
CA LEU A 326 -8.92 15.00 3.77
C LEU A 326 -8.36 14.29 5.00
N LEU A 327 -7.30 13.49 4.85
CA LEU A 327 -6.60 12.89 6.00
C LEU A 327 -6.01 13.97 6.89
N ILE A 328 -5.27 14.95 6.36
CA ILE A 328 -4.71 16.04 7.17
C ILE A 328 -5.83 16.77 7.93
N ILE A 329 -6.91 17.14 7.24
CA ILE A 329 -8.05 17.84 7.85
C ILE A 329 -8.67 17.02 8.99
N THR A 330 -8.95 15.73 8.75
CA THR A 330 -9.58 14.85 9.75
C THR A 330 -8.66 14.47 10.91
N ARG A 331 -7.33 14.55 10.74
CA ARG A 331 -6.34 14.21 11.78
C ARG A 331 -5.88 15.41 12.60
N VAL A 332 -5.76 16.58 11.98
CA VAL A 332 -5.17 17.79 12.59
C VAL A 332 -6.23 18.72 13.18
N VAL A 333 -7.41 18.82 12.57
CA VAL A 333 -8.47 19.71 13.07
C VAL A 333 -9.16 19.08 14.28
N ALA A 334 -8.76 19.48 15.49
CA ALA A 334 -9.20 18.86 16.74
C ALA A 334 -10.72 18.76 16.93
N PRO A 335 -11.54 19.80 16.64
CA PRO A 335 -12.99 19.70 16.75
C PRO A 335 -13.58 18.65 15.81
N LEU A 336 -13.05 18.56 14.59
CA LEU A 336 -13.48 17.57 13.61
C LEU A 336 -13.07 16.16 14.02
N LYS A 337 -11.81 15.97 14.47
CA LYS A 337 -11.36 14.68 15.02
C LYS A 337 -12.27 14.23 16.16
N ALA A 338 -12.54 15.12 17.12
CA ALA A 338 -13.41 14.84 18.27
C ALA A 338 -14.84 14.42 17.85
N PHE A 339 -15.41 15.09 16.85
CA PHE A 339 -16.71 14.71 16.28
C PHE A 339 -16.67 13.33 15.61
N LEU A 340 -15.66 13.06 14.79
CA LEU A 340 -15.53 11.81 14.04
C LEU A 340 -15.22 10.58 14.90
N VAL A 341 -14.64 10.79 16.09
CA VAL A 341 -14.37 9.71 17.08
C VAL A 341 -15.35 9.71 18.25
N GLY A 342 -16.32 10.63 18.25
CA GLY A 342 -17.30 10.82 19.32
C GLY A 342 -18.33 9.69 19.40
N ASP A 343 -19.19 9.77 20.41
CA ASP A 343 -20.19 8.72 20.69
C ASP A 343 -21.25 8.60 19.59
N MET A 344 -21.58 9.70 18.89
CA MET A 344 -22.55 9.66 17.78
C MET A 344 -22.04 8.92 16.55
N THR A 345 -20.73 8.80 16.39
CA THR A 345 -20.05 8.24 15.21
C THR A 345 -19.33 6.93 15.50
N THR A 346 -19.36 6.49 16.77
CA THR A 346 -18.67 5.30 17.25
C THR A 346 -19.68 4.26 17.74
N ILE A 347 -19.66 3.08 17.12
CA ILE A 347 -20.43 1.93 17.59
C ILE A 347 -19.57 1.20 18.62
N LYS A 348 -19.99 1.17 19.88
CA LYS A 348 -19.27 0.53 20.99
C LYS A 348 -19.89 -0.82 21.34
N PHE A 349 -19.04 -1.80 21.57
CA PHE A 349 -19.39 -3.14 22.06
C PHE A 349 -18.63 -3.39 23.36
N PRO A 350 -19.11 -2.82 24.49
CA PRO A 350 -18.43 -2.96 25.76
C PRO A 350 -18.60 -4.36 26.34
N ASN A 351 -17.60 -4.82 27.07
CA ASN A 351 -17.63 -6.01 27.92
C ASN A 351 -18.29 -7.24 27.24
N LEU A 352 -17.76 -7.61 26.07
CA LEU A 352 -18.29 -8.70 25.26
C LEU A 352 -18.39 -9.97 26.10
N PHE A 353 -19.59 -10.55 26.14
CA PHE A 353 -19.92 -11.75 26.92
C PHE A 353 -19.55 -11.64 28.42
N GLY A 354 -19.61 -10.44 29.01
CA GLY A 354 -19.30 -10.20 30.42
C GLY A 354 -17.80 -10.23 30.76
N THR A 355 -16.94 -10.20 29.74
CA THR A 355 -15.48 -10.18 29.91
C THR A 355 -14.94 -8.75 29.89
N ALA A 356 -13.64 -8.57 30.16
CA ALA A 356 -12.98 -7.27 30.01
C ALA A 356 -12.76 -6.86 28.53
N ILE A 357 -13.02 -7.76 27.57
CA ILE A 357 -12.79 -7.48 26.15
C ILE A 357 -13.90 -6.58 25.62
N SER A 358 -13.53 -5.40 25.13
CA SER A 358 -14.44 -4.47 24.48
C SER A 358 -14.00 -4.23 23.04
N SER A 359 -14.95 -3.90 22.16
CA SER A 359 -14.67 -3.53 20.77
C SER A 359 -15.36 -2.22 20.39
N LYS A 360 -14.91 -1.59 19.32
CA LYS A 360 -15.55 -0.41 18.75
C LYS A 360 -15.35 -0.34 17.24
N ILE A 361 -16.28 0.29 16.55
CA ILE A 361 -16.18 0.59 15.12
C ILE A 361 -16.33 2.10 14.92
N GLN A 362 -15.39 2.70 14.20
CA GLN A 362 -15.33 4.14 13.95
C GLN A 362 -15.28 4.40 12.44
N PHE A 363 -16.35 4.03 11.72
CA PHE A 363 -16.40 4.17 10.26
C PHE A 363 -16.11 5.61 9.80
N ALA A 364 -16.72 6.61 10.43
CA ALA A 364 -16.56 8.01 10.04
C ALA A 364 -15.10 8.52 10.14
N TYR A 365 -14.32 8.01 11.10
CA TYR A 365 -12.90 8.36 11.26
C TYR A 365 -11.96 7.44 10.46
N SER A 366 -12.46 6.31 9.97
CA SER A 366 -11.69 5.31 9.24
C SER A 366 -11.17 5.87 7.91
N PRO A 367 -9.95 5.48 7.48
CA PRO A 367 -9.48 5.73 6.12
C PRO A 367 -10.48 5.31 5.03
N GLY A 368 -11.24 4.24 5.26
CA GLY A 368 -12.25 3.75 4.31
C GLY A 368 -13.31 4.79 3.95
N SER A 369 -13.74 5.63 4.90
CA SER A 369 -14.70 6.70 4.61
C SER A 369 -14.09 7.81 3.76
N ILE A 370 -12.81 8.15 3.99
CA ILE A 370 -12.10 9.16 3.20
C ILE A 370 -11.93 8.69 1.74
N LEU A 371 -11.63 7.40 1.55
CA LEU A 371 -11.53 6.79 0.23
C LEU A 371 -12.88 6.80 -0.51
N ILE A 372 -13.99 6.49 0.16
CA ILE A 372 -15.35 6.61 -0.42
C ILE A 372 -15.66 8.05 -0.79
N ILE A 373 -15.42 9.01 0.11
CA ILE A 373 -15.67 10.43 -0.15
C ILE A 373 -14.85 10.89 -1.36
N THR A 374 -13.58 10.49 -1.45
CA THR A 374 -12.73 10.79 -2.60
C THR A 374 -13.29 10.16 -3.87
N SER A 375 -13.75 8.92 -3.82
CA SER A 375 -14.39 8.23 -4.95
C SER A 375 -15.62 9.00 -5.45
N LEU A 376 -16.47 9.49 -4.54
CA LEU A 376 -17.63 10.32 -4.88
C LEU A 376 -17.22 11.67 -5.49
N ILE A 377 -16.18 12.32 -4.95
CA ILE A 377 -15.63 13.55 -5.54
C ILE A 377 -15.08 13.28 -6.94
N CYS A 378 -14.42 12.13 -7.17
CA CYS A 378 -13.87 11.75 -8.47
C CYS A 378 -14.96 11.60 -9.54
N ILE A 379 -16.13 11.07 -9.19
CA ILE A 379 -17.28 10.95 -10.11
C ILE A 379 -17.64 12.32 -10.69
N VAL A 380 -17.69 13.35 -9.83
CA VAL A 380 -17.99 14.74 -10.24
C VAL A 380 -16.79 15.35 -10.97
N LEU A 381 -15.58 15.20 -10.43
CA LEU A 381 -14.36 15.80 -10.95
C LEU A 381 -14.04 15.35 -12.39
N PHE A 382 -14.25 14.07 -12.68
CA PHE A 382 -14.01 13.49 -14.00
C PHE A 382 -15.26 13.53 -14.90
N GLY A 383 -16.41 13.90 -14.36
CA GLY A 383 -17.68 13.94 -15.06
C GLY A 383 -18.07 12.56 -15.61
N MET A 384 -18.04 11.55 -14.74
CA MET A 384 -18.35 10.16 -15.09
C MET A 384 -19.83 10.00 -15.43
N LYS A 385 -20.13 9.21 -16.48
CA LYS A 385 -21.50 8.83 -16.84
C LYS A 385 -22.03 7.77 -15.87
N SER A 386 -23.35 7.68 -15.70
CA SER A 386 -24.00 6.72 -14.79
C SER A 386 -23.61 5.26 -15.07
N ALA A 387 -23.32 4.89 -16.32
CA ALA A 387 -22.83 3.55 -16.66
C ALA A 387 -21.42 3.28 -16.10
N GLN A 388 -20.50 4.26 -16.17
CA GLN A 388 -19.15 4.16 -15.59
C GLN A 388 -19.23 4.10 -14.05
N VAL A 389 -20.15 4.86 -13.46
CA VAL A 389 -20.41 4.78 -12.00
C VAL A 389 -20.93 3.40 -11.62
N LYS A 390 -21.92 2.85 -12.35
CA LYS A 390 -22.43 1.50 -12.06
C LYS A 390 -21.35 0.42 -12.17
N ARG A 391 -20.47 0.48 -13.17
CA ARG A 391 -19.37 -0.48 -13.31
C ARG A 391 -18.30 -0.35 -12.25
N SER A 392 -18.05 0.85 -11.74
CA SER A 392 -17.06 1.05 -10.66
C SER A 392 -17.57 0.60 -9.29
N TRP A 393 -18.89 0.53 -9.10
CA TRP A 393 -19.56 0.18 -7.83
C TRP A 393 -20.21 -1.22 -7.82
N ALA A 394 -20.15 -1.94 -8.93
CA ALA A 394 -20.53 -3.35 -9.04
C ALA A 394 -19.33 -4.24 -8.72
#